data_AF-A0A0B8P100-F1
#
_entry.id   AF-A0A0B8P100-F1
#
_cell.length_a   1.000
_cell.length_b   1.000
_cell.length_c   1.000
_cell.angle_alpha   90.00
_cell.angle_beta   90.00
_cell.angle_gamma   90.00
#
_symmetry.space_group_name_H-M   'P 1'
#
loop_
_entity.id
_entity.type
_entity.pdbx_description
1 polymer ?
#
loop_
_entity_poly.entity_id
_entity_poly.type
_entity_poly.pdbx_seq_one_letter_code
_entity_poly.pdbx_strand_id
1 'polypeptide(L)'
;MTLSKQGFVSLPESLSAVVLAKDLLTKPELCSLFPKLSKSLRKDALISACAEMEQEVPVARLGVMVINQHYPNILPTLSALFFANARQDLSQFVLSDMGLQVFESYELSQERRFFNDRKEVNQLLSLSNIWDDYYAIEKRLPKQEKLLLITALIARLPNEVTHSYVKRRLERLINTLARDLERLEEYNSALALFKDSSLPPSRERQVRILDKLDQLEPAKSLLDEMLLSPHNREELEVAQRIQKKLWRKLGLTAPKKPKPTIKEQRLALDLTNNRVEMAVAEHLNEQRL
;
A
#
# COMPACT_ATOMS: atom_id res chain seq x y z
N MET A 1 -23.89 5.95 -32.80
CA MET A 1 -24.18 7.13 -31.94
C MET A 1 -22.85 7.66 -31.41
N THR A 2 -22.62 8.98 -31.40
CA THR A 2 -21.36 9.58 -30.91
C THR A 2 -21.33 9.62 -29.39
N LEU A 3 -20.16 9.41 -28.77
CA LEU A 3 -19.97 9.37 -27.31
C LEU A 3 -20.46 10.64 -26.60
N SER A 4 -20.30 11.80 -27.25
CA SER A 4 -20.76 13.09 -26.72
C SER A 4 -22.28 13.20 -26.64
N LYS A 5 -23.01 12.69 -27.65
CA LYS A 5 -24.49 12.69 -27.63
C LYS A 5 -25.07 11.83 -26.51
N GLN A 6 -24.30 10.85 -26.03
CA GLN A 6 -24.68 9.95 -24.95
C GLN A 6 -24.14 10.42 -23.58
N GLY A 7 -23.47 11.58 -23.51
CA GLY A 7 -22.96 12.13 -22.26
C GLY A 7 -21.72 11.45 -21.68
N PHE A 8 -21.06 10.56 -22.42
CA PHE A 8 -19.83 9.92 -21.95
C PHE A 8 -18.60 10.83 -22.06
N VAL A 9 -18.65 11.83 -22.93
CA VAL A 9 -17.58 12.82 -23.08
C VAL A 9 -18.15 14.21 -23.35
N SER A 10 -17.42 15.24 -22.92
CA SER A 10 -17.67 16.64 -23.27
C SER A 10 -16.42 17.26 -23.89
N LEU A 11 -16.63 18.29 -24.70
CA LEU A 11 -15.57 19.13 -25.26
C LEU A 11 -15.60 20.45 -24.50
N PRO A 12 -14.74 20.63 -23.47
CA PRO A 12 -14.74 21.87 -22.69
C PRO A 12 -14.31 23.05 -23.56
N GLU A 13 -14.96 24.21 -23.36
CA GLU A 13 -14.57 25.47 -24.03
C GLU A 13 -13.38 26.14 -23.34
N SER A 14 -13.30 26.02 -22.01
CA SER A 14 -12.19 26.46 -21.19
C SER A 14 -11.85 25.44 -20.11
N LEU A 15 -10.61 25.54 -19.59
CA LEU A 15 -10.14 24.76 -18.46
C LEU A 15 -9.38 25.66 -17.49
N SER A 16 -9.52 25.37 -16.19
CA SER A 16 -8.76 26.06 -15.16
C SER A 16 -7.26 25.78 -15.30
N ALA A 17 -6.44 26.77 -14.94
CA ALA A 17 -4.99 26.65 -14.91
C ALA A 17 -4.52 25.45 -14.06
N VAL A 18 -5.27 25.10 -13.01
CA VAL A 18 -4.99 23.96 -12.12
C VAL A 18 -5.14 22.63 -12.86
N VAL A 19 -6.25 22.43 -13.58
CA VAL A 19 -6.47 21.19 -14.36
C VAL A 19 -5.40 21.05 -15.44
N LEU A 20 -5.06 22.15 -16.11
CA LEU A 20 -3.99 22.16 -17.10
C LEU A 20 -2.63 21.78 -16.51
N ALA A 21 -2.27 22.34 -15.35
CA ALA A 21 -0.99 22.07 -14.68
C ALA A 21 -0.90 20.64 -14.12
N LYS A 22 -2.03 20.11 -13.62
CA LYS A 22 -2.08 18.81 -12.95
C LYS A 22 -2.12 17.66 -13.95
N ASP A 23 -3.03 17.72 -14.92
CA ASP A 23 -3.51 16.54 -15.64
C ASP A 23 -3.19 16.54 -17.15
N LEU A 24 -2.94 17.71 -17.77
CA LEU A 24 -2.83 17.81 -19.24
C LEU A 24 -1.46 18.28 -19.75
N LEU A 25 -0.94 19.38 -19.22
CA LEU A 25 0.26 20.02 -19.77
C LEU A 25 1.53 19.53 -19.10
N THR A 26 2.59 19.39 -19.89
CA THR A 26 3.94 19.26 -19.37
C THR A 26 4.41 20.58 -18.77
N LYS A 27 5.44 20.52 -17.91
CA LYS A 27 6.01 21.72 -17.28
C LYS A 27 6.49 22.79 -18.30
N PRO A 28 7.17 22.44 -19.41
CA PRO A 28 7.54 23.42 -20.43
C PRO A 28 6.34 24.10 -21.10
N GLU A 29 5.30 23.33 -21.45
CA GLU A 29 4.07 23.85 -22.06
C GLU A 29 3.34 24.79 -21.11
N LEU A 30 3.23 24.41 -19.83
CA LEU A 30 2.61 25.24 -18.79
C LEU A 30 3.34 26.58 -18.62
N CYS A 31 4.67 26.59 -18.53
CA CYS A 31 5.45 27.83 -18.43
C CYS A 31 5.38 28.68 -19.72
N SER A 32 5.15 28.07 -20.88
CA SER A 32 4.92 28.83 -22.13
C SER A 32 3.56 29.52 -22.10
N LEU A 33 2.55 28.86 -21.55
CA LEU A 33 1.19 29.38 -21.43
C LEU A 33 1.06 30.44 -20.32
N PHE A 34 1.81 30.27 -19.23
CA PHE A 34 1.88 31.19 -18.10
C PHE A 34 3.33 31.65 -17.85
N PRO A 35 3.82 32.68 -18.57
CA PRO A 35 5.22 33.12 -18.47
C PRO A 35 5.67 33.59 -17.08
N LYS A 36 4.73 33.91 -16.19
CA LYS A 36 4.99 34.26 -14.79
C LYS A 36 5.45 33.05 -13.95
N LEU A 37 5.21 31.82 -14.41
CA LEU A 37 5.60 30.60 -13.71
C LEU A 37 7.07 30.26 -13.99
N SER A 38 7.83 30.04 -12.92
CA SER A 38 9.23 29.65 -13.05
C SER A 38 9.40 28.18 -13.38
N LYS A 39 10.22 27.88 -14.40
CA LYS A 39 10.68 26.52 -14.74
C LYS A 39 11.53 25.87 -13.65
N SER A 40 11.97 26.59 -12.62
CA SER A 40 12.71 26.00 -11.49
C SER A 40 11.80 25.33 -10.45
N LEU A 41 10.52 25.69 -10.39
CA LEU A 41 9.59 25.17 -9.38
C LEU A 41 9.26 23.70 -9.60
N ARG A 42 9.00 22.95 -8.51
CA ARG A 42 8.46 21.57 -8.60
C ARG A 42 7.02 21.61 -9.10
N LYS A 43 6.52 20.46 -9.60
CA LYS A 43 5.16 20.36 -10.15
C LYS A 43 4.10 20.79 -9.14
N ASP A 44 4.22 20.40 -7.87
CA ASP A 44 3.24 20.78 -6.84
C ASP A 44 3.20 22.29 -6.60
N ALA A 45 4.35 22.95 -6.53
CA ALA A 45 4.43 24.41 -6.39
C ALA A 45 3.88 25.15 -7.62
N LEU A 46 4.03 24.58 -8.82
CA LEU A 46 3.39 25.11 -10.03
C LEU A 46 1.87 24.97 -9.98
N ILE A 47 1.36 23.82 -9.52
CA ILE A 47 -0.08 23.60 -9.35
C ILE A 47 -0.65 24.58 -8.32
N SER A 48 0.03 24.81 -7.18
CA SER A 48 -0.38 25.81 -6.19
C SER A 48 -0.40 27.22 -6.75
N ALA A 49 0.64 27.63 -7.50
CA ALA A 49 0.65 28.94 -8.16
C ALA A 49 -0.47 29.09 -9.21
N CYS A 50 -0.79 28.01 -9.95
CA CYS A 50 -1.95 27.97 -10.85
C CYS A 50 -3.28 28.08 -10.10
N ALA A 51 -3.38 27.53 -8.89
CA ALA A 51 -4.57 27.65 -8.05
C ALA A 51 -4.78 29.10 -7.58
N GLU A 52 -3.70 29.80 -7.19
CA GLU A 52 -3.76 31.21 -6.78
C GLU A 52 -4.15 32.17 -7.92
N MET A 53 -3.83 31.82 -9.16
CA MET A 53 -4.18 32.64 -10.32
C MET A 53 -5.67 32.58 -10.69
N GLU A 54 -6.37 31.52 -10.28
CA GLU A 54 -7.80 31.26 -10.59
C GLU A 54 -8.17 31.50 -12.07
N GLN A 55 -7.22 31.28 -12.98
CA GLN A 55 -7.37 31.65 -14.38
C GLN A 55 -7.99 30.51 -15.19
N GLU A 56 -9.03 30.82 -15.95
CA GLU A 56 -9.57 29.96 -17.01
C GLU A 56 -8.83 30.21 -18.34
N VAL A 57 -8.46 29.14 -19.03
CA VAL A 57 -7.81 29.19 -20.34
C VAL A 57 -8.73 28.59 -21.39
N PRO A 58 -9.06 29.32 -22.46
CA PRO A 58 -9.80 28.76 -23.58
C PRO A 58 -9.03 27.61 -24.24
N VAL A 59 -9.69 26.47 -24.44
CA VAL A 59 -9.08 25.26 -25.04
C VAL A 59 -8.53 25.53 -26.44
N ALA A 60 -9.13 26.47 -27.19
CA ALA A 60 -8.64 26.92 -28.49
C ALA A 60 -7.18 27.42 -28.47
N ARG A 61 -6.68 27.90 -27.31
CA ARG A 61 -5.28 28.34 -27.16
C ARG A 61 -4.29 27.18 -27.03
N LEU A 62 -4.75 25.97 -26.74
CA LEU A 62 -3.90 24.80 -26.54
C LEU A 62 -3.48 24.15 -27.87
N GLY A 63 -4.16 24.48 -28.98
CA GLY A 63 -3.85 23.91 -30.30
C GLY A 63 -4.16 22.40 -30.42
N VAL A 64 -4.84 21.82 -29.44
CA VAL A 64 -5.23 20.40 -29.39
C VAL A 64 -6.71 20.28 -29.02
N MET A 65 -7.35 19.21 -29.50
CA MET A 65 -8.70 18.87 -29.08
C MET A 65 -8.63 18.23 -27.69
N VAL A 66 -9.27 18.86 -26.71
CA VAL A 66 -9.38 18.29 -25.36
C VAL A 66 -10.73 17.61 -25.21
N ILE A 67 -10.71 16.38 -24.73
CA ILE A 67 -11.89 15.58 -24.43
C ILE A 67 -11.93 15.36 -22.92
N ASN A 68 -13.00 15.81 -22.28
CA ASN A 68 -13.27 15.49 -20.89
C ASN A 68 -14.11 14.21 -20.83
N GLN A 69 -13.57 13.18 -20.18
CA GLN A 69 -14.28 11.92 -19.99
C GLN A 69 -15.22 12.00 -18.78
N HIS A 70 -16.49 11.66 -18.98
CA HIS A 70 -17.44 11.47 -17.89
C HIS A 70 -17.38 10.03 -17.36
N TYR A 71 -17.71 9.89 -16.07
CA TYR A 71 -17.78 8.61 -15.37
C TYR A 71 -16.49 7.74 -15.44
N PRO A 72 -15.31 8.29 -15.12
CA PRO A 72 -14.04 7.56 -15.21
C PRO A 72 -14.01 6.28 -14.36
N ASN A 73 -14.88 6.19 -13.35
CA ASN A 73 -14.97 5.06 -12.42
C ASN A 73 -15.81 3.88 -12.92
N ILE A 74 -16.48 3.97 -14.09
CA ILE A 74 -17.28 2.84 -14.63
C ILE A 74 -16.36 1.63 -14.89
N LEU A 75 -15.27 1.82 -15.62
CA LEU A 75 -14.36 0.72 -15.96
C LEU A 75 -13.68 0.11 -14.73
N PRO A 76 -13.08 0.89 -13.79
CA PRO A 76 -12.58 0.33 -12.54
C PRO A 76 -13.64 -0.43 -11.74
N THR A 77 -14.90 0.03 -11.73
CA THR A 77 -15.99 -0.66 -11.05
C THR A 77 -16.30 -2.00 -11.72
N LEU A 78 -16.44 -2.04 -13.04
CA LEU A 78 -16.73 -3.26 -13.78
C LEU A 78 -15.57 -4.26 -13.66
N SER A 79 -14.33 -3.78 -13.77
CA SER A 79 -13.13 -4.60 -13.54
C SER A 79 -13.10 -5.16 -12.12
N ALA A 80 -13.39 -4.36 -11.09
CA ALA A 80 -13.44 -4.85 -9.72
C ALA A 80 -14.53 -5.90 -9.50
N LEU A 81 -15.71 -5.72 -10.13
CA LEU A 81 -16.79 -6.71 -10.09
C LEU A 81 -16.41 -8.01 -10.81
N PHE A 82 -15.68 -7.93 -11.92
CA PHE A 82 -15.25 -9.08 -12.70
C PHE A 82 -14.11 -9.85 -12.03
N PHE A 83 -13.05 -9.16 -11.61
CA PHE A 83 -11.84 -9.77 -11.05
C PHE A 83 -11.88 -9.95 -9.52
N ALA A 84 -12.90 -9.45 -8.84
CA ALA A 84 -13.00 -9.43 -7.38
C ALA A 84 -11.82 -8.70 -6.68
N ASN A 85 -11.06 -7.89 -7.41
CA ASN A 85 -9.94 -7.11 -6.91
C ASN A 85 -9.68 -5.88 -7.79
N ALA A 86 -8.96 -4.91 -7.27
CA ALA A 86 -8.63 -3.66 -7.96
C ALA A 86 -7.23 -3.64 -8.61
N ARG A 87 -6.57 -4.80 -8.78
CA ARG A 87 -5.22 -4.88 -9.37
C ARG A 87 -5.24 -5.37 -10.81
N GLN A 88 -6.14 -6.29 -11.12
CA GLN A 88 -6.32 -6.78 -12.48
C GLN A 88 -7.16 -5.80 -13.30
N ASP A 89 -6.80 -5.66 -14.56
CA ASP A 89 -7.48 -4.83 -15.54
C ASP A 89 -7.85 -5.65 -16.78
N LEU A 90 -8.40 -4.97 -17.79
CA LEU A 90 -8.86 -5.61 -19.02
C LEU A 90 -7.71 -6.20 -19.86
N SER A 91 -6.44 -5.91 -19.55
CA SER A 91 -5.30 -6.52 -20.26
C SER A 91 -5.21 -8.05 -20.03
N GLN A 92 -5.81 -8.56 -18.95
CA GLN A 92 -5.83 -9.99 -18.65
C GLN A 92 -6.54 -10.79 -19.75
N PHE A 93 -7.54 -10.22 -20.43
CA PHE A 93 -8.19 -10.87 -21.56
C PHE A 93 -7.22 -11.04 -22.74
N VAL A 94 -6.40 -10.01 -23.02
CA VAL A 94 -5.38 -10.08 -24.08
C VAL A 94 -4.33 -11.15 -23.77
N LEU A 95 -3.88 -11.24 -22.51
CA LEU A 95 -2.92 -12.29 -22.08
C LEU A 95 -3.52 -13.69 -22.18
N SER A 96 -4.79 -13.84 -21.85
CA SER A 96 -5.52 -15.10 -21.97
C SER A 96 -5.70 -15.53 -23.43
N ASP A 97 -6.10 -14.61 -24.30
CA ASP A 97 -6.32 -14.88 -25.73
C ASP A 97 -5.01 -15.22 -26.46
N MET A 98 -3.87 -14.69 -25.99
CA MET A 98 -2.54 -15.08 -26.47
C MET A 98 -2.06 -16.43 -25.92
N GLY A 99 -2.80 -17.08 -25.02
CA GLY A 99 -2.41 -18.34 -24.37
C GLY A 99 -1.30 -18.20 -23.32
N LEU A 100 -0.97 -16.97 -22.91
CA LEU A 100 0.04 -16.72 -21.87
C LEU A 100 -0.51 -16.95 -20.45
N GLN A 101 -1.82 -16.78 -20.28
CA GLN A 101 -2.54 -17.10 -19.05
C GLN A 101 -3.66 -18.10 -19.36
N VAL A 102 -3.63 -19.26 -18.73
CA VAL A 102 -4.69 -20.25 -18.81
C VAL A 102 -5.39 -20.30 -17.45
N PHE A 103 -6.68 -19.99 -17.43
CA PHE A 103 -7.50 -20.06 -16.23
C PHE A 103 -8.22 -21.41 -16.15
N GLU A 104 -8.35 -21.93 -14.94
CA GLU A 104 -9.14 -23.13 -14.68
C GLU A 104 -10.61 -22.88 -15.02
N SER A 105 -11.27 -23.85 -15.65
CA SER A 105 -12.69 -23.77 -15.92
C SER A 105 -13.48 -24.22 -14.69
N TYR A 106 -14.31 -23.33 -14.16
CA TYR A 106 -15.20 -23.64 -13.04
C TYR A 106 -16.57 -22.98 -13.23
N GLU A 107 -17.60 -23.57 -12.62
CA GLU A 107 -18.97 -23.03 -12.69
C GLU A 107 -19.14 -21.80 -11.80
N LEU A 108 -19.81 -20.78 -12.34
CA LEU A 108 -20.15 -19.57 -11.61
C LEU A 108 -21.42 -19.79 -10.79
N SER A 109 -21.40 -19.36 -9.52
CA SER A 109 -22.55 -19.42 -8.62
C SER A 109 -22.84 -18.04 -8.01
N GLN A 110 -24.12 -17.65 -8.01
CA GLN A 110 -24.56 -16.40 -7.38
C GLN A 110 -24.38 -16.43 -5.86
N GLU A 111 -24.52 -17.60 -5.24
CA GLU A 111 -24.30 -17.79 -3.79
C GLU A 111 -22.83 -17.57 -3.41
N ARG A 112 -21.91 -17.76 -4.36
CA ARG A 112 -20.46 -17.55 -4.20
C ARG A 112 -20.00 -16.18 -4.71
N ARG A 113 -20.92 -15.24 -4.93
CA ARG A 113 -20.58 -13.87 -5.34
C ARG A 113 -19.60 -13.25 -4.34
N PHE A 114 -18.61 -12.54 -4.86
CA PHE A 114 -17.59 -11.97 -4.01
C PHE A 114 -18.12 -10.81 -3.17
N PHE A 115 -18.74 -9.80 -3.80
CA PHE A 115 -19.36 -8.67 -3.10
C PHE A 115 -20.86 -8.85 -2.99
N ASN A 116 -21.44 -8.60 -1.82
CA ASN A 116 -22.87 -8.62 -1.56
C ASN A 116 -23.52 -7.22 -1.71
N ASP A 117 -22.77 -6.15 -1.45
CA ASP A 117 -23.26 -4.77 -1.49
C ASP A 117 -22.35 -3.86 -2.33
N ARG A 118 -22.93 -2.84 -2.98
CA ARG A 118 -22.20 -1.77 -3.66
C ARG A 118 -21.21 -1.06 -2.72
N LYS A 119 -21.54 -0.92 -1.43
CA LYS A 119 -20.67 -0.33 -0.41
C LYS A 119 -19.32 -1.06 -0.36
N GLU A 120 -19.30 -2.39 -0.46
CA GLU A 120 -18.06 -3.18 -0.40
C GLU A 120 -17.17 -2.94 -1.61
N VAL A 121 -17.76 -2.81 -2.80
CA VAL A 121 -17.05 -2.45 -4.04
C VAL A 121 -16.45 -1.06 -3.93
N ASN A 122 -17.24 -0.09 -3.47
CA ASN A 122 -16.78 1.29 -3.29
C ASN A 122 -15.64 1.36 -2.25
N GLN A 123 -15.72 0.58 -1.17
CA GLN A 123 -14.65 0.49 -0.17
C GLN A 123 -13.37 -0.12 -0.74
N LEU A 124 -13.47 -1.19 -1.54
CA LEU A 124 -12.30 -1.77 -2.21
C LEU A 124 -11.62 -0.74 -3.13
N LEU A 125 -12.39 -0.05 -3.97
CA LEU A 125 -11.87 0.95 -4.90
C LEU A 125 -11.25 2.14 -4.16
N SER A 126 -11.93 2.63 -3.12
CA SER A 126 -11.40 3.71 -2.27
C SER A 126 -10.05 3.31 -1.65
N LEU A 127 -9.96 2.11 -1.07
CA LEU A 127 -8.70 1.59 -0.53
C LEU A 127 -7.62 1.44 -1.61
N SER A 128 -7.98 1.04 -2.83
CA SER A 128 -7.04 0.96 -3.95
C SER A 128 -6.45 2.33 -4.26
N ASN A 129 -7.29 3.37 -4.34
CA ASN A 129 -6.82 4.73 -4.59
C ASN A 129 -5.89 5.23 -3.47
N ILE A 130 -6.20 4.92 -2.20
CA ILE A 130 -5.30 5.29 -1.08
C ILE A 130 -3.96 4.56 -1.19
N TRP A 131 -3.95 3.29 -1.63
CA TRP A 131 -2.71 2.56 -1.91
C TRP A 131 -1.91 3.20 -3.05
N ASP A 132 -2.57 3.58 -4.13
CA ASP A 132 -1.91 4.22 -5.28
C ASP A 132 -1.29 5.56 -4.87
N ASP A 133 -2.04 6.38 -4.11
CA ASP A 133 -1.54 7.63 -3.54
C ASP A 133 -0.36 7.40 -2.59
N TYR A 134 -0.42 6.34 -1.76
CA TYR A 134 0.68 5.95 -0.88
C TYR A 134 1.95 5.59 -1.68
N TYR A 135 1.81 4.82 -2.77
CA TYR A 135 2.96 4.44 -3.62
C TYR A 135 3.52 5.61 -4.43
N ALA A 136 2.70 6.64 -4.71
CA ALA A 136 3.13 7.86 -5.35
C ALA A 136 3.97 8.76 -4.42
N ILE A 137 3.93 8.57 -3.10
CA ILE A 137 4.76 9.32 -2.16
C ILE A 137 6.25 9.04 -2.44
N GLU A 138 6.99 10.10 -2.78
CA GLU A 138 8.43 10.01 -3.01
C GLU A 138 9.19 9.52 -1.75
N LYS A 139 10.14 8.60 -1.96
CA LYS A 139 10.90 8.00 -0.85
C LYS A 139 11.79 9.00 -0.08
N ARG A 140 12.19 10.11 -0.71
CA ARG A 140 13.19 11.06 -0.20
C ARG A 140 12.59 12.43 0.19
N LEU A 141 11.34 12.47 0.62
CA LEU A 141 10.73 13.70 1.13
C LEU A 141 11.25 14.09 2.52
N PRO A 142 11.29 15.40 2.83
CA PRO A 142 11.49 15.87 4.20
C PRO A 142 10.46 15.27 5.17
N LYS A 143 10.87 15.10 6.44
CA LYS A 143 10.04 14.47 7.50
C LYS A 143 8.64 15.09 7.60
N GLN A 144 8.56 16.42 7.62
CA GLN A 144 7.31 17.16 7.81
C GLN A 144 6.34 16.98 6.63
N GLU A 145 6.84 17.08 5.39
CA GLU A 145 6.04 16.86 4.19
C GLU A 145 5.51 15.42 4.15
N LYS A 146 6.36 14.44 4.46
CA LYS A 146 5.96 13.04 4.51
C LYS A 146 4.89 12.78 5.58
N LEU A 147 5.03 13.40 6.75
CA LEU A 147 4.05 13.29 7.83
C LEU A 147 2.69 13.86 7.41
N LEU A 148 2.67 15.02 6.74
CA LEU A 148 1.44 15.63 6.23
C LEU A 148 0.72 14.71 5.24
N LEU A 149 1.45 14.14 4.28
CA LEU A 149 0.89 13.21 3.29
C LEU A 149 0.35 11.94 3.95
N ILE A 150 1.10 11.32 4.87
CA ILE A 150 0.64 10.12 5.59
C ILE A 150 -0.62 10.43 6.42
N THR A 151 -0.66 11.57 7.10
CA THR A 151 -1.82 11.98 7.91
C THR A 151 -3.05 12.19 7.03
N ALA A 152 -2.88 12.79 5.84
CA ALA A 152 -3.95 12.95 4.87
C ALA A 152 -4.49 11.60 4.35
N LEU A 153 -3.62 10.60 4.17
CA LEU A 153 -4.06 9.24 3.80
C LEU A 153 -4.83 8.57 4.94
N ILE A 154 -4.38 8.71 6.19
CA ILE A 154 -5.06 8.16 7.38
C ILE A 154 -6.47 8.73 7.51
N ALA A 155 -6.64 10.04 7.31
CA ALA A 155 -7.95 10.70 7.38
C ALA A 155 -8.97 10.20 6.35
N ARG A 156 -8.52 9.51 5.30
CA ARG A 156 -9.37 8.94 4.24
C ARG A 156 -9.73 7.47 4.48
N LEU A 157 -9.17 6.83 5.52
CA LEU A 157 -9.44 5.42 5.80
C LEU A 157 -10.93 5.23 6.15
N PRO A 158 -11.57 4.15 5.65
CA PRO A 158 -12.94 3.83 6.02
C PRO A 158 -13.01 3.33 7.48
N ASN A 159 -13.98 3.83 8.24
CA ASN A 159 -14.15 3.45 9.66
C ASN A 159 -14.63 2.02 9.86
N GLU A 160 -15.52 1.52 8.99
CA GLU A 160 -16.15 0.20 9.15
C GLU A 160 -16.10 -0.59 7.84
N VAL A 161 -15.43 -1.74 7.88
CA VAL A 161 -15.34 -2.69 6.75
C VAL A 161 -15.66 -4.09 7.24
N THR A 162 -16.75 -4.65 6.72
CA THR A 162 -17.25 -5.98 7.09
C THR A 162 -16.72 -7.08 6.17
N HIS A 163 -16.59 -6.80 4.87
CA HIS A 163 -16.11 -7.76 3.90
C HIS A 163 -14.67 -8.21 4.23
N SER A 164 -14.48 -9.50 4.48
CA SER A 164 -13.22 -10.07 5.01
C SER A 164 -11.98 -9.73 4.17
N TYR A 165 -12.05 -9.87 2.85
CA TYR A 165 -10.97 -9.50 1.94
C TYR A 165 -10.62 -8.00 2.00
N VAL A 166 -11.63 -7.13 1.97
CA VAL A 166 -11.46 -5.67 2.01
C VAL A 166 -10.90 -5.24 3.37
N LYS A 167 -11.39 -5.83 4.47
CA LYS A 167 -10.87 -5.62 5.83
C LYS A 167 -9.40 -5.99 5.93
N ARG A 168 -9.01 -7.16 5.40
CA ARG A 168 -7.61 -7.58 5.37
C ARG A 168 -6.72 -6.61 4.57
N ARG A 169 -7.24 -6.00 3.50
CA ARG A 169 -6.52 -4.95 2.74
C ARG A 169 -6.39 -3.65 3.54
N LEU A 170 -7.44 -3.24 4.24
CA LEU A 170 -7.42 -2.09 5.16
C LEU A 170 -6.37 -2.29 6.25
N GLU A 171 -6.39 -3.41 6.98
CA GLU A 171 -5.45 -3.69 8.07
C GLU A 171 -3.99 -3.72 7.59
N ARG A 172 -3.73 -4.21 6.36
CA ARG A 172 -2.39 -4.12 5.74
C ARG A 172 -1.97 -2.67 5.48
N LEU A 173 -2.89 -1.83 5.06
CA LEU A 173 -2.63 -0.40 4.82
C LEU A 173 -2.37 0.32 6.15
N ILE A 174 -3.20 0.06 7.17
CA ILE A 174 -3.01 0.53 8.55
C ILE A 174 -1.62 0.17 9.06
N ASN A 175 -1.22 -1.10 8.96
CA ASN A 175 0.11 -1.56 9.39
C ASN A 175 1.24 -0.84 8.62
N THR A 176 1.01 -0.52 7.35
CA THR A 176 2.00 0.16 6.50
C THR A 176 2.15 1.63 6.89
N LEU A 177 1.03 2.35 7.04
CA LEU A 177 1.01 3.76 7.45
C LEU A 177 1.53 3.93 8.87
N ALA A 178 1.11 3.08 9.81
CA ALA A 178 1.58 3.10 11.20
C ALA A 178 3.09 2.84 11.30
N ARG A 179 3.64 1.94 10.47
CA ARG A 179 5.10 1.72 10.39
C ARG A 179 5.83 2.97 9.90
N ASP A 180 5.27 3.71 8.96
CA ASP A 180 5.90 4.94 8.49
C ASP A 180 5.81 6.05 9.53
N LEU A 181 4.71 6.16 10.29
CA LEU A 181 4.66 7.03 11.47
C LEU A 181 5.72 6.66 12.51
N GLU A 182 5.88 5.36 12.82
CA GLU A 182 6.92 4.85 13.74
C GLU A 182 8.34 5.24 13.28
N ARG A 183 8.61 5.18 11.96
CA ARG A 183 9.89 5.59 11.37
C ARG A 183 10.13 7.09 11.39
N LEU A 184 9.05 7.87 11.38
CA LEU A 184 9.08 9.31 11.59
C LEU A 184 9.08 9.67 13.08
N GLU A 185 9.20 8.69 13.99
CA GLU A 185 9.23 8.87 15.44
C GLU A 185 7.94 9.44 16.03
N GLU A 186 6.84 9.40 15.28
CA GLU A 186 5.50 9.76 15.74
C GLU A 186 4.85 8.60 16.50
N TYR A 187 5.48 8.20 17.60
CA TYR A 187 5.19 6.96 18.32
C TYR A 187 3.75 6.86 18.83
N ASN A 188 3.19 7.94 19.38
CA ASN A 188 1.82 7.94 19.89
C ASN A 188 0.79 7.74 18.77
N SER A 189 0.96 8.43 17.64
CA SER A 189 0.09 8.28 16.47
C SER A 189 0.24 6.91 15.83
N ALA A 190 1.47 6.38 15.73
CA ALA A 190 1.73 5.03 15.25
C ALA A 190 1.04 3.97 16.15
N LEU A 191 1.17 4.11 17.48
CA LEU A 191 0.54 3.22 18.45
C LEU A 191 -0.98 3.26 18.35
N ALA A 192 -1.59 4.44 18.24
CA ALA A 192 -3.02 4.60 18.06
C ALA A 192 -3.50 3.86 16.80
N LEU A 193 -2.82 4.08 15.66
CA LEU A 193 -3.19 3.46 14.39
C LEU A 193 -2.98 1.94 14.38
N PHE A 194 -1.92 1.42 15.01
CA PHE A 194 -1.72 -0.03 15.10
C PHE A 194 -2.86 -0.73 15.87
N LYS A 195 -3.50 -0.07 16.84
CA LYS A 195 -4.64 -0.67 17.59
C LYS A 195 -5.83 -1.01 16.69
N ASP A 196 -5.96 -0.34 15.56
CA ASP A 196 -7.05 -0.56 14.60
C ASP A 196 -6.80 -1.76 13.67
N SER A 197 -5.68 -2.48 13.83
CA SER A 197 -5.32 -3.64 13.01
C SER A 197 -5.07 -4.88 13.86
N SER A 198 -5.75 -5.97 13.53
CA SER A 198 -5.52 -7.29 14.12
C SER A 198 -4.44 -8.10 13.40
N LEU A 199 -3.97 -7.64 12.23
CA LEU A 199 -2.99 -8.38 11.43
C LEU A 199 -1.56 -8.22 11.97
N PRO A 200 -0.76 -9.29 11.98
CA PRO A 200 0.68 -9.18 12.18
C PRO A 200 1.32 -8.21 11.17
N PRO A 201 2.32 -7.40 11.58
CA PRO A 201 3.00 -7.41 12.88
C PRO A 201 2.45 -6.36 13.88
N SER A 202 1.14 -6.03 13.85
CA SER A 202 0.58 -4.94 14.67
C SER A 202 0.92 -5.04 16.16
N ARG A 203 0.52 -6.13 16.84
CA ARG A 203 0.76 -6.32 18.29
C ARG A 203 2.25 -6.26 18.65
N GLU A 204 3.11 -6.91 17.85
CA GLU A 204 4.57 -6.81 18.01
C GLU A 204 5.05 -5.35 18.00
N ARG A 205 4.59 -4.56 17.03
CA ARG A 205 4.99 -3.15 16.88
C ARG A 205 4.49 -2.30 18.03
N GLN A 206 3.27 -2.53 18.49
CA GLN A 206 2.71 -1.86 19.66
C GLN A 206 3.58 -2.13 20.91
N VAL A 207 3.95 -3.39 21.20
CA VAL A 207 4.83 -3.71 22.34
C VAL A 207 6.18 -3.00 22.23
N ARG A 208 6.78 -2.97 21.03
CA ARG A 208 8.07 -2.27 20.80
C ARG A 208 7.96 -0.76 20.98
N ILE A 209 6.86 -0.15 20.55
CA ILE A 209 6.61 1.28 20.73
C ILE A 209 6.40 1.59 22.21
N LEU A 210 5.60 0.79 22.92
CA LEU A 210 5.39 0.94 24.36
C LEU A 210 6.70 0.80 25.16
N ASP A 211 7.58 -0.17 24.80
CA ASP A 211 8.94 -0.30 25.38
C ASP A 211 9.83 0.92 25.09
N LYS A 212 9.64 1.59 23.95
CA LYS A 212 10.36 2.84 23.61
C LYS A 212 9.84 4.06 24.36
N LEU A 213 8.56 4.09 24.70
CA LEU A 213 7.91 5.16 25.47
C LEU A 213 8.00 4.94 26.98
N ASP A 214 8.78 3.95 27.43
CA ASP A 214 8.90 3.50 28.83
C ASP A 214 7.56 3.16 29.50
N GLN A 215 6.54 2.80 28.70
CA GLN A 215 5.24 2.32 29.15
C GLN A 215 5.28 0.80 29.36
N LEU A 216 6.02 0.37 30.39
CA LEU A 216 6.34 -1.04 30.60
C LEU A 216 5.13 -1.92 30.96
N GLU A 217 4.19 -1.41 31.77
CA GLU A 217 3.00 -2.18 32.18
C GLU A 217 2.06 -2.48 30.99
N PRO A 218 1.65 -1.49 30.15
CA PRO A 218 0.92 -1.79 28.92
C PRO A 218 1.68 -2.71 27.97
N ALA A 219 3.01 -2.53 27.83
CA ALA A 219 3.83 -3.40 26.99
C ALA A 219 3.80 -4.85 27.48
N LYS A 220 3.87 -5.07 28.80
CA LYS A 220 3.81 -6.38 29.43
C LYS A 220 2.44 -7.02 29.22
N SER A 221 1.35 -6.27 29.45
CA SER A 221 -0.01 -6.79 29.28
C SER A 221 -0.26 -7.29 27.85
N LEU A 222 0.11 -6.50 26.84
CA LEU A 222 -0.04 -6.91 25.45
C LEU A 222 0.89 -8.08 25.07
N LEU A 223 2.10 -8.10 25.62
CA LEU A 223 3.03 -9.20 25.42
C LEU A 223 2.50 -10.53 26.00
N ASP A 224 1.91 -10.49 27.20
CA ASP A 224 1.31 -11.67 27.83
C ASP A 224 0.15 -12.21 26.98
N GLU A 225 -0.65 -11.33 26.37
CA GLU A 225 -1.69 -11.70 25.41
C GLU A 225 -1.10 -12.39 24.17
N MET A 226 -0.03 -11.85 23.58
CA MET A 226 0.66 -12.47 22.44
C MET A 226 1.23 -13.86 22.77
N LEU A 227 1.67 -14.07 24.01
CA LEU A 227 2.18 -15.37 24.48
C LEU A 227 1.06 -16.37 24.76
N LEU A 228 -0.07 -15.90 25.29
CA LEU A 228 -1.22 -16.73 25.63
C LEU A 228 -2.03 -17.15 24.38
N SER A 229 -2.25 -16.21 23.46
CA SER A 229 -3.05 -16.40 22.24
C SER A 229 -2.35 -15.78 21.02
N PRO A 230 -1.26 -16.40 20.54
CA PRO A 230 -0.57 -15.94 19.35
C PRO A 230 -1.44 -16.12 18.11
N HIS A 231 -1.40 -15.14 17.21
CA HIS A 231 -2.06 -15.18 15.91
C HIS A 231 -1.41 -16.25 15.03
N ASN A 232 -0.09 -16.42 15.12
CA ASN A 232 0.64 -17.46 14.40
C ASN A 232 1.97 -17.80 15.11
N ARG A 233 2.68 -18.79 14.58
CA ARG A 233 3.96 -19.25 15.15
C ARG A 233 5.04 -18.17 15.12
N GLU A 234 5.10 -17.35 14.06
CA GLU A 234 6.08 -16.27 13.97
C GLU A 234 5.89 -15.23 15.09
N GLU A 235 4.65 -14.85 15.38
CA GLU A 235 4.33 -13.91 16.46
C GLU A 235 4.71 -14.48 17.83
N LEU A 236 4.46 -15.77 18.07
CA LEU A 236 4.88 -16.43 19.31
C LEU A 236 6.41 -16.38 19.51
N GLU A 237 7.17 -16.68 18.46
CA GLU A 237 8.64 -16.65 18.52
C GLU A 237 9.17 -15.24 18.76
N VAL A 238 8.55 -14.24 18.14
CA VAL A 238 8.83 -12.82 18.38
C VAL A 238 8.49 -12.43 19.82
N ALA A 239 7.32 -12.80 20.33
CA ALA A 239 6.88 -12.50 21.69
C ALA A 239 7.87 -13.07 22.71
N GLN A 240 8.28 -14.33 22.57
CA GLN A 240 9.29 -14.96 23.43
C GLN A 240 10.63 -14.20 23.43
N ARG A 241 11.04 -13.67 22.28
CA ARG A 241 12.26 -12.85 22.18
C ARG A 241 12.10 -11.51 22.89
N ILE A 242 10.97 -10.84 22.73
CA ILE A 242 10.67 -9.55 23.38
C ILE A 242 10.56 -9.73 24.90
N GLN A 243 9.90 -10.80 25.35
CA GLN A 243 9.73 -11.15 26.76
C GLN A 243 11.05 -11.15 27.52
N LYS A 244 12.09 -11.78 26.97
CA LYS A 244 13.41 -11.81 27.60
C LYS A 244 13.98 -10.42 27.87
N LYS A 245 13.79 -9.47 26.96
CA LYS A 245 14.29 -8.09 27.10
C LYS A 245 13.43 -7.29 28.07
N LEU A 246 12.10 -7.36 27.92
CA LEU A 246 11.16 -6.59 28.73
C LEU A 246 11.17 -7.03 30.19
N TRP A 247 11.20 -8.34 30.46
CA TRP A 247 11.24 -8.87 31.83
C TRP A 247 12.51 -8.47 32.56
N ARG A 248 13.66 -8.39 31.88
CA ARG A 248 14.89 -7.86 32.46
C ARG A 248 14.77 -6.40 32.88
N LYS A 249 14.09 -5.56 32.08
CA LYS A 249 13.82 -4.16 32.45
C LYS A 249 12.89 -4.05 33.66
N LEU A 250 11.95 -4.99 33.81
CA LEU A 250 11.01 -5.07 34.93
C LEU A 250 11.57 -5.77 36.18
N GLY A 251 12.84 -6.21 36.17
CA GLY A 251 13.43 -6.97 37.29
C GLY A 251 12.88 -8.40 37.46
N LEU A 252 12.18 -8.94 36.45
CA LEU A 252 11.60 -10.28 36.45
C LEU A 252 12.59 -11.32 35.89
N THR A 253 12.44 -12.58 36.32
CA THR A 253 13.29 -13.70 35.86
C THR A 253 12.89 -14.15 34.45
N ALA A 254 13.71 -13.84 33.45
CA ALA A 254 13.45 -14.24 32.07
C ALA A 254 13.54 -15.77 31.85
N PRO A 255 12.59 -16.39 31.12
CA PRO A 255 12.60 -17.82 30.86
C PRO A 255 13.79 -18.23 29.98
N LYS A 256 14.40 -19.37 30.30
CA LYS A 256 15.48 -19.98 29.48
C LYS A 256 14.85 -20.92 28.46
N LYS A 257 15.01 -20.62 27.17
CA LYS A 257 14.64 -21.54 26.09
C LYS A 257 15.85 -22.41 25.72
N PRO A 258 15.75 -23.75 25.76
CA PRO A 258 16.82 -24.62 25.29
C PRO A 258 17.02 -24.43 23.79
N LYS A 259 18.27 -24.42 23.33
CA LYS A 259 18.56 -24.38 21.88
C LYS A 259 18.23 -25.75 21.28
N PRO A 260 17.53 -25.80 20.14
CA PRO A 260 17.33 -27.07 19.45
C PRO A 260 18.68 -27.64 19.01
N THR A 261 18.86 -28.95 19.15
CA THR A 261 20.02 -29.64 18.58
C THR A 261 19.69 -29.97 17.13
N ILE A 262 20.35 -29.29 16.20
CA ILE A 262 20.19 -29.51 14.75
C ILE A 262 21.39 -30.30 14.26
N LYS A 263 21.17 -31.33 13.44
CA LYS A 263 22.27 -32.03 12.77
C LYS A 263 22.86 -31.09 11.72
N GLU A 264 24.13 -30.74 11.88
CA GLU A 264 24.85 -29.83 10.99
C GLU A 264 25.90 -30.61 10.18
N GLN A 265 26.00 -30.31 8.88
CA GLN A 265 27.10 -30.74 8.01
C GLN A 265 27.76 -29.47 7.46
N ARG A 266 29.09 -29.41 7.53
CA ARG A 266 29.87 -28.27 7.04
C ARG A 266 30.61 -28.68 5.78
N LEU A 267 30.38 -27.94 4.70
CA LEU A 267 30.97 -28.17 3.39
C LEU A 267 31.82 -26.96 3.01
N ALA A 268 32.99 -27.21 2.43
CA ALA A 268 33.81 -26.19 1.78
C ALA A 268 33.71 -26.41 0.27
N LEU A 269 33.04 -25.51 -0.43
CA LEU A 269 32.76 -25.59 -1.86
C LEU A 269 33.28 -24.33 -2.55
N ASP A 270 33.68 -24.46 -3.80
CA ASP A 270 33.98 -23.30 -4.64
C ASP A 270 32.66 -22.65 -5.08
N LEU A 271 32.52 -21.35 -4.77
CA LEU A 271 31.34 -20.54 -5.07
C LEU A 271 31.59 -19.53 -6.20
N THR A 272 32.77 -19.58 -6.84
CA THR A 272 33.21 -18.54 -7.79
C THR A 272 32.21 -18.32 -8.93
N ASN A 273 31.59 -19.41 -9.41
CA ASN A 273 30.62 -19.36 -10.51
C ASN A 273 29.20 -19.82 -10.14
N ASN A 274 28.94 -20.18 -8.87
CA ASN A 274 27.69 -20.81 -8.45
C ASN A 274 27.10 -20.18 -7.18
N ARG A 275 25.77 -20.16 -7.10
CA ARG A 275 25.07 -19.86 -5.84
C ARG A 275 25.25 -21.02 -4.87
N VAL A 276 25.26 -20.72 -3.58
CA VAL A 276 25.51 -21.69 -2.50
C VAL A 276 24.56 -22.89 -2.61
N GLU A 277 23.27 -22.66 -2.85
CA GLU A 277 22.27 -23.72 -2.96
C GLU A 277 22.53 -24.67 -4.13
N MET A 278 23.03 -24.16 -5.26
CA MET A 278 23.37 -24.96 -6.43
C MET A 278 24.63 -25.78 -6.20
N ALA A 279 25.69 -25.15 -5.67
CA ALA A 279 26.95 -25.84 -5.36
C ALA A 279 26.73 -26.98 -4.35
N VAL A 280 25.90 -26.75 -3.31
CA VAL A 280 25.55 -27.80 -2.34
C VAL A 280 24.75 -28.92 -2.99
N ALA A 281 23.78 -28.60 -3.86
CA ALA A 281 22.99 -29.61 -4.55
C ALA A 281 23.84 -30.50 -5.47
N GLU A 282 24.75 -29.89 -6.25
CA GLU A 282 25.71 -30.60 -7.10
C GLU A 282 26.58 -31.55 -6.28
N HIS A 283 27.21 -31.03 -5.22
CA HIS A 283 28.06 -31.82 -4.33
C HIS A 283 27.34 -33.01 -3.69
N LEU A 284 26.10 -32.81 -3.21
CA LEU A 284 25.30 -33.90 -2.63
C LEU A 284 24.84 -34.93 -3.67
N ASN A 285 24.73 -34.53 -4.94
CA ASN A 285 24.38 -35.43 -6.03
C ASN A 285 25.58 -36.29 -6.45
N GLU A 286 26.79 -35.70 -6.48
CA GLU A 286 28.05 -36.43 -6.72
C GLU A 286 28.35 -37.46 -5.62
N GLN A 287 28.02 -37.16 -4.35
CA GLN A 287 28.19 -38.08 -3.22
C GLN A 287 27.18 -39.25 -3.18
N ARG A 288 26.13 -39.20 -4.01
CA ARG A 288 25.11 -40.26 -4.10
C ARG A 288 25.42 -41.35 -5.13
N LEU A 289 26.39 -41.11 -6.02
CA LEU A 289 26.93 -42.07 -6.98
C LEU A 289 28.07 -42.88 -6.36
#